data_AF-A0A7C6RX39-F1
#
_entry.id   AF-A0A7C6RX39-F1
#
_cell.length_a   1.000
_cell.length_b   1.000
_cell.length_c   1.000
_cell.angle_alpha   90.00
_cell.angle_beta   90.00
_cell.angle_gamma   90.00
#
_symmetry.space_group_name_H-M   'P 1'
#
loop_
_entity.id
_entity.type
_entity.pdbx_description
1 polymer ?
#
loop_
_entity_poly.entity_id
_entity_poly.type
_entity_poly.pdbx_seq_one_letter_code
_entity_poly.pdbx_strand_id
1 'polypeptide(L)'
;MPLTRFGWVGVLVLTVGMLGGCAAPPAAIPEQMETTQVPMDDTESWWYVRFRLRWPEDEEPPWWPDLLLADRVIGPVLATEHATITLWRFHRRAARDGAGRQFSFIFRASPATAERVNTRIVNDPLLARLQRDGLVRTVSYDDPVQARRPGIGDTSDKNWPPEMRDAWPWFIMGVSRLWLELIRELEKQQGLPEEPEARYAALERVLNELWREEGGHALLHHLSAVFGYRELAVTRRELMRF
;
A
#
# COMPACT_ATOMS: atom_id res chain seq x y z
N MET A 1 -14.07 85.53 79.82
CA MET A 1 -12.90 84.67 80.20
C MET A 1 -12.55 83.81 78.99
N PRO A 2 -11.26 83.62 78.68
CA PRO A 2 -10.65 84.20 77.47
C PRO A 2 -10.59 83.28 76.24
N LEU A 3 -10.64 83.95 75.06
CA LEU A 3 -9.84 83.79 73.82
C LEU A 3 -9.50 82.34 73.35
N THR A 4 -9.62 81.92 72.07
CA THR A 4 -9.33 82.61 70.81
C THR A 4 -9.56 81.70 69.59
N ARG A 5 -10.02 82.32 68.49
CA ARG A 5 -9.58 82.17 67.07
C ARG A 5 -9.94 80.93 66.23
N PHE A 6 -10.96 81.18 65.41
CA PHE A 6 -11.02 80.95 63.96
C PHE A 6 -9.68 80.84 63.21
N GLY A 7 -9.60 79.84 62.33
CA GLY A 7 -8.68 79.73 61.19
C GLY A 7 -9.37 78.98 60.04
N TRP A 8 -9.42 79.62 58.87
CA TRP A 8 -10.14 79.23 57.67
C TRP A 8 -9.30 78.35 56.72
N VAL A 9 -10.02 77.48 55.97
CA VAL A 9 -9.80 77.05 54.57
C VAL A 9 -8.65 76.08 54.24
N GLY A 10 -9.05 75.01 53.56
CA GLY A 10 -8.18 74.20 52.70
C GLY A 10 -8.94 73.02 52.09
N VAL A 11 -9.64 73.25 50.97
CA VAL A 11 -10.21 72.20 50.12
C VAL A 11 -9.08 71.42 49.44
N LEU A 12 -9.10 70.09 49.52
CA LEU A 12 -8.54 69.26 48.44
C LEU A 12 -9.29 67.93 48.33
N VAL A 13 -9.93 67.79 47.18
CA VAL A 13 -10.56 66.57 46.66
C VAL A 13 -9.46 65.57 46.29
N LEU A 14 -9.58 64.32 46.74
CA LEU A 14 -8.92 63.19 46.08
C LEU A 14 -9.72 61.90 46.26
N THR A 15 -10.54 61.68 45.23
CA THR A 15 -10.98 60.43 44.61
C THR A 15 -10.17 59.18 44.98
N VAL A 16 -10.84 58.19 45.59
CA VAL A 16 -10.56 56.76 45.35
C VAL A 16 -11.89 56.03 45.25
N GLY A 17 -12.30 55.78 44.01
CA GLY A 17 -13.45 54.92 43.69
C GLY A 17 -13.11 53.46 43.97
N MET A 18 -13.99 52.79 44.72
CA MET A 18 -13.98 51.35 44.88
C MET A 18 -14.40 50.68 43.58
N LEU A 19 -13.41 50.32 42.74
CA LEU A 19 -13.59 49.36 41.67
C LEU A 19 -13.58 47.95 42.28
N GLY A 20 -14.77 47.45 42.61
CA GLY A 20 -15.01 46.02 42.83
C GLY A 20 -14.91 45.26 41.50
N GLY A 21 -13.69 45.04 41.02
CA GLY A 21 -13.42 44.15 39.90
C GLY A 21 -13.36 42.71 40.39
N CYS A 22 -14.32 41.89 39.97
CA CYS A 22 -14.27 40.45 40.17
C CYS A 22 -13.05 39.89 39.41
N ALA A 23 -12.06 39.40 40.14
CA ALA A 23 -10.97 38.62 39.57
C ALA A 23 -11.55 37.28 39.08
N ALA A 24 -11.78 37.18 37.77
CA ALA A 24 -11.98 35.88 37.13
C ALA A 24 -10.66 35.09 37.23
N PRO A 25 -10.70 33.79 37.58
CA PRO A 25 -9.51 32.96 37.54
C PRO A 25 -8.97 32.92 36.10
N PRO A 26 -7.65 32.83 35.89
CA PRO A 26 -7.10 32.69 34.56
C PRO A 26 -7.74 31.45 33.90
N ALA A 27 -8.24 31.64 32.68
CA ALA A 27 -8.72 30.54 31.86
C ALA A 27 -7.62 29.49 31.80
N ALA A 28 -7.94 28.26 32.21
CA ALA A 28 -7.05 27.13 32.02
C ALA A 28 -6.68 27.09 30.54
N ILE A 29 -5.38 27.23 30.24
CA ILE A 29 -4.85 26.88 28.93
C ILE A 29 -5.36 25.46 28.69
N PRO A 30 -6.09 25.18 27.59
CA PRO A 30 -6.49 23.82 27.30
C PRO A 30 -5.21 23.01 27.26
N GLU A 31 -5.07 22.12 28.24
CA GLU A 31 -4.06 21.09 28.28
C GLU A 31 -4.08 20.47 26.88
N GLN A 32 -2.97 20.62 26.16
CA GLN A 32 -2.82 19.98 24.87
C GLN A 32 -3.21 18.53 25.11
N MET A 33 -4.33 18.11 24.54
CA MET A 33 -4.63 16.70 24.45
C MET A 33 -3.43 16.12 23.72
N GLU A 34 -2.50 15.53 24.49
CA GLU A 34 -1.61 14.53 23.96
C GLU A 34 -2.56 13.56 23.29
N THR A 35 -2.59 13.63 21.95
CA THR A 35 -3.11 12.54 21.15
C THR A 35 -2.37 11.33 21.68
N THR A 36 -3.07 10.52 22.47
CA THR A 36 -2.59 9.23 22.88
C THR A 36 -2.47 8.46 21.58
N GLN A 37 -1.30 8.54 20.95
CA GLN A 37 -0.92 7.63 19.90
C GLN A 37 -0.91 6.28 20.59
N VAL A 38 -1.99 5.52 20.40
CA VAL A 38 -2.00 4.11 20.76
C VAL A 38 -0.74 3.53 20.12
N PRO A 39 0.20 2.97 20.89
CA PRO A 39 1.40 2.39 20.32
C PRO A 39 0.95 1.37 19.28
N MET A 40 1.22 1.65 18.00
CA MET A 40 0.96 0.65 16.97
C MET A 40 1.86 -0.53 17.29
N ASP A 41 1.22 -1.70 17.44
CA ASP A 41 1.92 -2.97 17.57
C ASP A 41 2.92 -3.07 16.40
N ASP A 42 4.22 -3.10 16.69
CA ASP A 42 5.24 -3.15 15.65
C ASP A 42 5.37 -4.57 15.07
N THR A 43 4.53 -5.51 15.54
CA THR A 43 4.44 -6.85 14.98
C THR A 43 4.01 -6.78 13.51
N GLU A 44 4.87 -7.31 12.64
CA GLU A 44 4.59 -7.37 11.22
C GLU A 44 3.36 -8.25 10.92
N SER A 45 2.55 -7.79 9.97
CA SER A 45 1.37 -8.49 9.47
C SER A 45 1.34 -8.42 7.94
N TRP A 46 0.54 -9.29 7.32
CA TRP A 46 0.21 -9.16 5.90
C TRP A 46 -0.88 -8.13 5.66
N TRP A 47 -0.65 -7.30 4.66
CA TRP A 47 -1.50 -6.21 4.20
C TRP A 47 -1.82 -6.38 2.72
N TYR A 48 -2.97 -5.87 2.31
CA TYR A 48 -3.45 -5.95 0.94
C TYR A 48 -3.80 -4.58 0.41
N VAL A 49 -3.34 -4.31 -0.81
CA VAL A 49 -3.88 -3.27 -1.69
C VAL A 49 -4.47 -3.97 -2.90
N ARG A 50 -5.78 -3.79 -3.15
CA ARG A 50 -6.50 -4.48 -4.22
C ARG A 50 -7.08 -3.47 -5.19
N PHE A 51 -6.64 -3.55 -6.44
CA PHE A 51 -7.13 -2.75 -7.56
C PHE A 51 -8.15 -3.59 -8.33
N ARG A 52 -9.42 -3.18 -8.32
CA ARG A 52 -10.44 -3.78 -9.20
C ARG A 52 -10.42 -3.04 -10.52
N LEU A 53 -10.23 -3.78 -11.60
CA LEU A 53 -10.09 -3.22 -12.95
C LEU A 53 -11.37 -3.40 -13.75
N ARG A 54 -11.54 -2.54 -14.75
CA ARG A 54 -12.61 -2.71 -15.74
C ARG A 54 -12.36 -3.99 -16.54
N TRP A 55 -13.40 -4.82 -16.63
CA TRP A 55 -13.42 -6.01 -17.46
C TRP A 55 -14.82 -6.21 -18.04
N PRO A 56 -15.03 -5.95 -19.33
CA PRO A 56 -16.32 -6.17 -20.01
C PRO A 56 -16.76 -7.65 -20.00
N GLU A 57 -18.07 -7.92 -20.05
CA GLU A 57 -18.66 -9.27 -19.89
C GLU A 57 -18.29 -10.26 -21.00
N ASP A 58 -18.01 -9.76 -22.22
CA ASP A 58 -17.77 -10.59 -23.41
C ASP A 58 -16.32 -10.50 -23.96
N GLU A 59 -15.40 -10.00 -23.15
CA GLU A 59 -13.99 -9.85 -23.52
C GLU A 59 -13.08 -10.76 -22.68
N GLU A 60 -11.96 -11.19 -23.26
CA GLU A 60 -10.84 -11.72 -22.49
C GLU A 60 -10.32 -10.65 -21.52
N PRO A 61 -9.89 -11.03 -20.30
CA PRO A 61 -9.43 -10.06 -19.33
C PRO A 61 -8.16 -9.36 -19.83
N PRO A 62 -8.14 -8.02 -19.91
CA PRO A 62 -6.90 -7.31 -20.20
C PRO A 62 -5.95 -7.47 -19.02
N TRP A 63 -4.71 -7.84 -19.33
CA TRP A 63 -3.69 -8.20 -18.37
C TRP A 63 -2.58 -7.13 -18.29
N TRP A 64 -2.41 -6.32 -19.34
CA TRP A 64 -1.45 -5.22 -19.40
C TRP A 64 -1.58 -4.17 -18.30
N PRO A 65 -2.78 -3.82 -17.76
CA PRO A 65 -2.86 -2.82 -16.69
C PRO A 65 -2.12 -3.26 -15.43
N ASP A 66 -1.97 -4.57 -15.21
CA ASP A 66 -1.22 -5.09 -14.06
C ASP A 66 0.26 -4.70 -14.16
N LEU A 67 0.83 -4.71 -15.36
CA LEU A 67 2.23 -4.34 -15.58
C LEU A 67 2.41 -2.85 -15.29
N LEU A 68 1.49 -2.01 -15.77
CA LEU A 68 1.50 -0.56 -15.52
C LEU A 68 1.40 -0.27 -14.01
N LEU A 69 0.46 -0.91 -13.30
CA LEU A 69 0.29 -0.73 -11.86
C LEU A 69 1.50 -1.25 -11.08
N ALA A 70 2.03 -2.42 -11.45
CA ALA A 70 3.20 -3.00 -10.81
C ALA A 70 4.43 -2.10 -10.91
N ASP A 71 4.71 -1.58 -12.11
CA ASP A 71 5.92 -0.82 -12.34
C ASP A 71 5.80 0.65 -11.94
N ARG A 72 4.70 1.33 -12.30
CA ARG A 72 4.59 2.79 -12.13
C ARG A 72 3.94 3.22 -10.82
N VAL A 73 3.07 2.40 -10.24
CA VAL A 73 2.41 2.73 -8.96
C VAL A 73 3.12 2.01 -7.81
N ILE A 74 3.31 0.70 -7.91
CA ILE A 74 3.91 -0.11 -6.83
C ILE A 74 5.45 -0.09 -6.86
N GLY A 75 6.06 0.00 -8.04
CA GLY A 75 7.51 0.03 -8.18
C GLY A 75 8.21 1.12 -7.35
N PRO A 76 7.74 2.38 -7.37
CA PRO A 76 8.27 3.45 -6.53
C PRO A 76 8.03 3.23 -5.03
N VAL A 77 6.91 2.60 -4.65
CA VAL A 77 6.62 2.21 -3.26
C VAL A 77 7.67 1.20 -2.79
N LEU A 78 7.89 0.14 -3.57
CA LEU A 78 8.89 -0.88 -3.26
C LEU A 78 10.30 -0.32 -3.19
N ALA A 79 10.67 0.63 -4.05
CA ALA A 79 11.98 1.27 -3.99
C ALA A 79 12.16 2.10 -2.70
N THR A 80 11.12 2.83 -2.30
CA THR A 80 11.13 3.70 -1.11
C THR A 80 11.14 2.88 0.18
N GLU A 81 10.29 1.85 0.26
CA GLU A 81 10.04 1.06 1.48
C GLU A 81 10.78 -0.30 1.47
N HIS A 82 11.80 -0.47 0.61
CA HIS A 82 12.49 -1.76 0.44
C HIS A 82 13.08 -2.31 1.74
N ALA A 83 13.51 -1.43 2.65
CA ALA A 83 14.13 -1.80 3.91
C ALA A 83 13.10 -2.18 4.99
N THR A 84 11.82 -1.84 4.81
CA THR A 84 10.75 -1.99 5.80
C THR A 84 9.66 -2.97 5.36
N ILE A 85 9.64 -3.37 4.08
CA ILE A 85 8.80 -4.45 3.57
C ILE A 85 9.61 -5.74 3.51
N THR A 86 9.31 -6.67 4.42
CA THR A 86 10.06 -7.92 4.56
C THR A 86 9.71 -8.95 3.49
N LEU A 87 8.43 -9.03 3.12
CA LEU A 87 7.95 -9.91 2.05
C LEU A 87 6.90 -9.18 1.22
N TRP A 88 6.82 -9.51 -0.06
CA TRP A 88 5.73 -9.01 -0.90
C TRP A 88 5.52 -9.87 -2.12
N ARG A 89 4.33 -9.77 -2.72
CA ARG A 89 4.02 -10.40 -3.99
C ARG A 89 2.93 -9.65 -4.74
N PHE A 90 2.90 -9.89 -6.04
CA PHE A 90 1.75 -9.56 -6.87
C PHE A 90 0.82 -10.77 -6.99
N HIS A 91 -0.48 -10.50 -6.99
CA HIS A 91 -1.50 -11.49 -7.28
C HIS A 91 -2.45 -10.95 -8.34
N ARG A 92 -2.63 -11.73 -9.40
CA ARG A 92 -3.39 -11.38 -10.60
C ARG A 92 -4.53 -12.37 -10.71
N ARG A 93 -5.77 -11.90 -10.84
CA ARG A 93 -6.94 -12.77 -11.02
C ARG A 93 -7.97 -12.16 -11.96
N ALA A 94 -8.69 -13.03 -12.65
CA ALA A 94 -9.87 -12.72 -13.44
C ALA A 94 -10.87 -13.87 -13.26
N ALA A 95 -11.98 -13.59 -12.58
CA ALA A 95 -13.09 -14.54 -12.45
C ALA A 95 -14.40 -13.78 -12.52
N ARG A 96 -15.43 -14.38 -13.15
CA ARG A 96 -16.79 -13.80 -13.26
C ARG A 96 -17.54 -13.95 -11.92
N ASP A 97 -16.97 -13.36 -10.87
CA ASP A 97 -17.51 -13.32 -9.51
C ASP A 97 -17.49 -11.89 -8.97
N GLY A 98 -17.96 -11.70 -7.73
CA GLY A 98 -18.06 -10.37 -7.12
C GLY A 98 -16.73 -9.61 -6.96
N ALA A 99 -15.58 -10.28 -7.09
CA ALA A 99 -14.28 -9.62 -7.07
C ALA A 99 -13.74 -9.31 -8.48
N GLY A 100 -14.23 -10.00 -9.52
CA GLY A 100 -14.00 -9.65 -10.92
C GLY A 100 -12.53 -9.73 -11.33
N ARG A 101 -12.13 -8.77 -12.19
CA ARG A 101 -10.73 -8.56 -12.56
C ARG A 101 -10.01 -7.77 -11.46
N GLN A 102 -8.99 -8.37 -10.85
CA GLN A 102 -8.28 -7.77 -9.74
C GLN A 102 -6.77 -7.97 -9.86
N PHE A 103 -6.04 -6.89 -9.59
CA PHE A 103 -4.61 -6.89 -9.30
C PHE A 103 -4.42 -6.61 -7.80
N SER A 104 -3.50 -7.30 -7.15
CA SER A 104 -3.26 -7.12 -5.72
C SER A 104 -1.78 -7.04 -5.43
N PHE A 105 -1.40 -6.02 -4.66
CA PHE A 105 -0.13 -5.95 -3.98
C PHE A 105 -0.34 -6.45 -2.55
N ILE A 106 0.35 -7.54 -2.21
CA ILE A 106 0.25 -8.20 -0.90
C ILE A 106 1.63 -8.10 -0.27
N PHE A 107 1.75 -7.49 0.90
CA PHE A 107 3.05 -7.22 1.50
C PHE A 107 3.02 -7.43 3.01
N ARG A 108 4.17 -7.78 3.58
CA ARG A 108 4.39 -8.00 5.00
C ARG A 108 5.30 -6.91 5.53
N ALA A 109 4.80 -6.17 6.51
CA ALA A 109 5.50 -5.07 7.16
C ALA A 109 4.82 -4.71 8.49
N SER A 110 5.41 -3.82 9.27
CA SER A 110 4.74 -3.23 10.43
C SER A 110 3.53 -2.38 10.01
N PRO A 111 2.53 -2.19 10.89
CA PRO A 111 1.41 -1.28 10.66
C PRO A 111 1.84 0.13 10.19
N ALA A 112 2.91 0.69 10.76
CA ALA A 112 3.39 2.03 10.40
C ALA A 112 3.88 2.09 8.95
N THR A 113 4.52 1.02 8.49
CA THR A 113 4.94 0.89 7.09
C THR A 113 3.72 0.69 6.17
N ALA A 114 2.72 -0.07 6.59
CA ALA A 114 1.49 -0.23 5.83
C ALA A 114 0.73 1.09 5.65
N GLU A 115 0.68 1.94 6.67
CA GLU A 115 0.11 3.28 6.56
C GLU A 115 0.85 4.16 5.54
N ARG A 116 2.19 4.17 5.57
CA ARG A 116 3.00 4.90 4.57
C ARG A 116 2.77 4.38 3.16
N VAL A 117 2.74 3.06 2.97
CA VAL A 117 2.43 2.41 1.70
C VAL A 117 1.06 2.84 1.18
N ASN A 118 0.02 2.73 2.02
CA ASN A 118 -1.35 3.11 1.66
C ASN A 118 -1.41 4.60 1.28
N THR A 119 -0.82 5.47 2.08
CA THR A 119 -0.77 6.92 1.84
C THR A 119 -0.08 7.25 0.51
N ARG A 120 1.03 6.60 0.20
CA ARG A 120 1.76 6.82 -1.04
C ARG A 120 0.96 6.41 -2.27
N ILE A 121 0.27 5.27 -2.19
CA ILE A 121 -0.56 4.77 -3.29
C ILE A 121 -1.80 5.65 -3.48
N VAL A 122 -2.48 6.06 -2.40
CA VAL A 122 -3.66 6.95 -2.46
C VAL A 122 -3.33 8.28 -3.13
N ASN A 123 -2.13 8.83 -2.88
CA ASN A 123 -1.68 10.10 -3.43
C ASN A 123 -0.97 9.97 -4.80
N ASP A 124 -0.99 8.79 -5.42
CA ASP A 124 -0.33 8.59 -6.71
C ASP A 124 -1.13 9.24 -7.86
N PRO A 125 -0.53 10.18 -8.62
CA PRO A 125 -1.25 10.93 -9.64
C PRO A 125 -1.63 10.07 -10.86
N LEU A 126 -0.84 9.03 -11.17
CA LEU A 126 -1.19 8.08 -12.23
C LEU A 126 -2.41 7.27 -11.81
N LEU A 127 -2.44 6.74 -10.58
CA LEU A 127 -3.60 6.01 -10.09
C LEU A 127 -4.88 6.86 -10.12
N ALA A 128 -4.81 8.13 -9.69
CA ALA A 128 -5.93 9.05 -9.75
C ALA A 128 -6.42 9.27 -11.20
N ARG A 129 -5.51 9.34 -12.19
CA ARG A 129 -5.87 9.35 -13.61
C ARG A 129 -6.57 8.04 -14.03
N LEU A 130 -5.99 6.88 -13.73
CA LEU A 130 -6.55 5.58 -14.12
C LEU A 130 -7.95 5.34 -13.53
N GLN A 131 -8.25 5.91 -12.35
CA GLN A 131 -9.59 5.90 -11.76
C GLN A 131 -10.56 6.81 -12.50
N ARG A 132 -10.15 8.04 -12.85
CA ARG A 132 -10.98 8.96 -13.65
C ARG A 132 -11.31 8.38 -15.02
N ASP A 133 -10.34 7.71 -15.65
CA ASP A 133 -10.51 7.06 -16.96
C ASP A 133 -11.33 5.76 -16.87
N GLY A 134 -11.65 5.31 -15.65
CA GLY A 134 -12.44 4.12 -15.38
C GLY A 134 -11.73 2.81 -15.67
N LEU A 135 -10.40 2.82 -15.90
CA LEU A 135 -9.59 1.61 -16.02
C LEU A 135 -9.51 0.89 -14.66
N VAL A 136 -9.23 1.64 -13.59
CA VAL A 136 -9.31 1.18 -12.21
C VAL A 136 -10.67 1.60 -11.65
N ARG A 137 -11.54 0.65 -11.34
CA ARG A 137 -12.88 0.93 -10.81
C ARG A 137 -12.84 1.32 -9.34
N THR A 138 -12.11 0.56 -8.53
CA THR A 138 -11.99 0.80 -7.10
C THR A 138 -10.63 0.32 -6.60
N VAL A 139 -10.09 0.98 -5.58
CA VAL A 139 -8.95 0.48 -4.81
C VAL A 139 -9.40 0.27 -3.38
N SER A 140 -9.01 -0.86 -2.79
CA SER A 140 -9.28 -1.17 -1.38
C SER A 140 -7.99 -1.51 -0.66
N TYR A 141 -7.91 -1.08 0.59
CA TYR A 141 -6.76 -1.18 1.46
C TYR A 141 -7.17 -1.91 2.73
N ASP A 142 -6.30 -2.75 3.28
CA ASP A 142 -6.45 -3.21 4.65
C ASP A 142 -6.16 -2.03 5.61
N ASP A 143 -6.89 -1.96 6.73
CA ASP A 143 -6.75 -0.93 7.77
C ASP A 143 -5.49 -1.21 8.62
N PRO A 144 -4.46 -0.34 8.61
CA PRO A 144 -3.23 -0.53 9.37
C PRO A 144 -3.44 -0.66 10.89
N VAL A 145 -4.52 -0.12 11.44
CA VAL A 145 -4.84 -0.24 12.88
C VAL A 145 -5.29 -1.66 13.24
N GLN A 146 -5.65 -2.48 12.25
CA GLN A 146 -6.19 -3.82 12.44
C GLN A 146 -5.32 -4.89 11.78
N ALA A 147 -4.17 -5.19 12.40
CA ALA A 147 -3.33 -6.33 12.01
C ALA A 147 -4.09 -7.65 12.22
N ARG A 148 -4.30 -8.42 11.14
CA ARG A 148 -5.11 -9.66 11.16
C ARG A 148 -4.34 -10.91 10.73
N ARG A 149 -3.11 -10.77 10.23
CA ARG A 149 -2.35 -11.84 9.57
C ARG A 149 -0.86 -11.79 9.95
N PRO A 150 -0.51 -12.01 11.24
CA PRO A 150 0.87 -11.90 11.71
C PRO A 150 1.80 -13.03 11.20
N GLY A 151 1.23 -14.21 10.94
CA GLY A 151 1.97 -15.40 10.54
C GLY A 151 2.47 -15.32 9.09
N ILE A 152 3.69 -15.79 8.86
CA ILE A 152 4.30 -15.78 7.52
C ILE A 152 3.46 -16.55 6.49
N GLY A 153 2.92 -17.72 6.87
CA GLY A 153 2.06 -18.55 6.02
C GLY A 153 0.56 -18.19 6.02
N ASP A 154 0.15 -17.06 6.62
CA ASP A 154 -1.27 -16.68 6.74
C ASP A 154 -1.92 -16.33 5.40
N THR A 155 -1.12 -16.05 4.37
CA THR A 155 -1.59 -15.75 3.01
C THR A 155 -1.33 -16.89 2.03
N SER A 156 -0.83 -18.03 2.50
CA SER A 156 -0.63 -19.26 1.70
C SER A 156 -1.93 -20.07 1.60
N ASP A 157 -2.00 -21.06 0.71
CA ASP A 157 -3.16 -21.96 0.65
C ASP A 157 -3.28 -22.75 1.97
N LYS A 158 -4.45 -22.66 2.60
CA LYS A 158 -4.74 -23.34 3.88
C LYS A 158 -4.70 -24.87 3.79
N ASN A 159 -4.81 -25.43 2.58
CA ASN A 159 -4.78 -26.86 2.34
C ASN A 159 -3.35 -27.39 2.18
N TRP A 160 -2.34 -26.52 2.10
CA TRP A 160 -0.95 -26.95 2.04
C TRP A 160 -0.42 -27.35 3.43
N PRO A 161 0.54 -28.29 3.49
CA PRO A 161 1.28 -28.58 4.73
C PRO A 161 1.92 -27.31 5.31
N PRO A 162 2.12 -27.22 6.64
CA PRO A 162 2.72 -26.06 7.29
C PRO A 162 4.05 -25.63 6.68
N GLU A 163 4.91 -26.58 6.34
CA GLU A 163 6.24 -26.32 5.76
C GLU A 163 6.13 -25.60 4.42
N MET A 164 5.17 -26.00 3.58
CA MET A 164 4.89 -25.33 2.31
C MET A 164 4.27 -23.95 2.54
N ARG A 165 3.35 -23.84 3.51
CA ARG A 165 2.72 -22.55 3.83
C ARG A 165 3.74 -21.52 4.29
N ASP A 166 4.74 -21.92 5.06
CA ASP A 166 5.74 -21.02 5.63
C ASP A 166 6.88 -20.71 4.66
N ALA A 167 7.25 -21.66 3.80
CA ALA A 167 8.30 -21.46 2.80
C ALA A 167 7.82 -20.71 1.53
N TRP A 168 6.58 -20.95 1.10
CA TRP A 168 6.05 -20.42 -0.16
C TRP A 168 6.11 -18.88 -0.30
N PRO A 169 5.86 -18.06 0.74
CA PRO A 169 5.98 -16.60 0.67
C PRO A 169 7.33 -16.11 0.12
N TRP A 170 8.43 -16.78 0.45
CA TRP A 170 9.76 -16.46 -0.06
C TRP A 170 9.88 -16.76 -1.56
N PHE A 171 9.41 -17.95 -1.98
CA PHE A 171 9.41 -18.35 -3.38
C PHE A 171 8.60 -17.37 -4.25
N ILE A 172 7.35 -17.08 -3.87
CA ILE A 172 6.46 -16.24 -4.67
C ILE A 172 6.90 -14.77 -4.70
N MET A 173 7.59 -14.29 -3.66
CA MET A 173 8.25 -12.98 -3.70
C MET A 173 9.33 -12.95 -4.77
N GLY A 174 10.19 -13.98 -4.84
CA GLY A 174 11.20 -14.12 -5.89
C GLY A 174 10.59 -14.12 -7.29
N VAL A 175 9.49 -14.85 -7.50
CA VAL A 175 8.74 -14.85 -8.76
C VAL A 175 8.17 -13.47 -9.08
N SER A 176 7.59 -12.78 -8.10
CA SER A 176 7.04 -11.42 -8.28
C SER A 176 8.13 -10.40 -8.61
N ARG A 177 9.30 -10.53 -7.98
CA ARG A 177 10.48 -9.72 -8.25
C ARG A 177 10.99 -9.95 -9.66
N LEU A 178 11.18 -11.20 -10.08
CA LEU A 178 11.59 -11.54 -11.44
C LEU A 178 10.64 -10.91 -12.47
N TRP A 179 9.34 -11.10 -12.28
CA TRP A 179 8.33 -10.56 -13.19
C TRP A 179 8.40 -9.02 -13.29
N LEU A 180 8.57 -8.32 -12.16
CA LEU A 180 8.73 -6.86 -12.15
C LEU A 180 10.02 -6.40 -12.86
N GLU A 181 11.13 -7.10 -12.65
CA GLU A 181 12.39 -6.77 -13.30
C GLU A 181 12.34 -7.04 -14.82
N LEU A 182 11.67 -8.11 -15.26
CA LEU A 182 11.44 -8.34 -16.69
C LEU A 182 10.65 -7.21 -17.34
N ILE A 183 9.60 -6.69 -16.68
CA ILE A 183 8.87 -5.51 -17.19
C ILE A 183 9.83 -4.32 -17.41
N ARG A 184 10.70 -4.06 -16.44
CA ARG A 184 11.65 -2.93 -16.48
C ARG A 184 12.75 -3.11 -17.51
N GLU A 185 13.29 -4.32 -17.66
CA GLU A 185 14.28 -4.61 -18.69
C GLU A 185 13.68 -4.50 -20.10
N LEU A 186 12.46 -4.99 -20.29
CA LEU A 186 11.74 -4.85 -21.57
C LEU A 186 11.41 -3.38 -21.87
N GLU A 187 11.16 -2.54 -20.86
CA GLU A 187 10.92 -1.10 -21.07
C GLU A 187 12.13 -0.36 -21.66
N LYS A 188 13.35 -0.86 -21.44
CA LYS A 188 14.57 -0.24 -21.98
C LYS A 188 14.70 -0.44 -23.50
N GLN A 189 13.85 -1.27 -24.11
CA GLN A 189 13.90 -1.53 -25.55
C GLN A 189 13.43 -0.32 -26.36
N GLN A 190 14.02 -0.15 -27.54
CA GLN A 190 13.64 0.90 -28.48
C GLN A 190 12.34 0.52 -29.22
N GLY A 191 11.62 1.53 -29.71
CA GLY A 191 10.41 1.34 -30.53
C GLY A 191 9.12 1.07 -29.75
N LEU A 192 9.15 1.21 -28.42
CA LEU A 192 7.93 1.16 -27.62
C LEU A 192 7.07 2.43 -27.84
N PRO A 193 5.73 2.31 -27.83
CA PRO A 193 4.84 3.46 -27.90
C PRO A 193 5.14 4.52 -26.83
N GLU A 194 4.87 5.80 -27.15
CA GLU A 194 4.99 6.91 -26.19
C GLU A 194 3.88 6.88 -25.14
N GLU A 195 2.64 6.59 -25.57
CA GLU A 195 1.47 6.51 -24.70
C GLU A 195 1.57 5.33 -23.72
N PRO A 196 1.42 5.54 -22.41
CA PRO A 196 1.63 4.50 -21.40
C PRO A 196 0.80 3.23 -21.62
N GLU A 197 -0.49 3.37 -21.92
CA GLU A 197 -1.39 2.23 -22.11
C GLU A 197 -0.96 1.37 -23.31
N ALA A 198 -0.65 2.02 -24.44
CA ALA A 198 -0.15 1.33 -25.63
C ALA A 198 1.21 0.68 -25.37
N ARG A 199 2.08 1.34 -24.59
CA ARG A 199 3.38 0.81 -24.18
C ARG A 199 3.22 -0.46 -23.36
N TYR A 200 2.42 -0.45 -22.30
CA TYR A 200 2.26 -1.63 -21.44
C TYR A 200 1.50 -2.76 -22.12
N ALA A 201 0.57 -2.45 -23.05
CA ALA A 201 -0.03 -3.46 -23.92
C ALA A 201 0.99 -4.11 -24.86
N ALA A 202 1.96 -3.35 -25.38
CA ALA A 202 3.06 -3.90 -26.17
C ALA A 202 4.00 -4.76 -25.31
N LEU A 203 4.37 -4.27 -24.11
CA LEU A 203 5.21 -5.00 -23.16
C LEU A 203 4.59 -6.34 -22.74
N GLU A 204 3.28 -6.37 -22.50
CA GLU A 204 2.57 -7.62 -22.19
C GLU A 204 2.76 -8.68 -23.27
N ARG A 205 2.64 -8.32 -24.55
CA ARG A 205 2.80 -9.27 -25.66
C ARG A 205 4.20 -9.87 -25.67
N VAL A 206 5.22 -9.02 -25.56
CA VAL A 206 6.63 -9.45 -25.53
C VAL A 206 6.92 -10.30 -24.29
N LEU A 207 6.38 -9.92 -23.12
CA LEU A 207 6.57 -10.67 -21.89
C LEU A 207 5.91 -12.06 -21.95
N ASN A 208 4.72 -12.17 -22.56
CA ASN A 208 4.04 -13.44 -22.75
C ASN A 208 4.79 -14.35 -23.74
N GLU A 209 5.36 -13.77 -24.80
CA GLU A 209 6.21 -14.49 -25.75
C GLU A 209 7.48 -15.01 -25.08
N LEU A 210 8.16 -14.17 -24.31
CA LEU A 210 9.33 -14.56 -23.51
C LEU A 210 9.00 -15.69 -22.52
N TRP A 211 7.88 -15.60 -21.80
CA TRP A 211 7.44 -16.68 -20.91
C TRP A 211 7.18 -17.98 -21.67
N ARG A 212 6.52 -17.91 -22.83
CA ARG A 212 6.20 -19.08 -23.66
C ARG A 212 7.45 -19.77 -24.20
N GLU A 213 8.48 -19.01 -24.55
CA GLU A 213 9.68 -19.53 -25.21
C GLU A 213 10.77 -19.91 -24.21
N GLU A 214 10.97 -19.10 -23.17
CA GLU A 214 12.09 -19.26 -22.23
C GLU A 214 11.65 -19.77 -20.85
N GLY A 215 10.35 -19.71 -20.51
CA GLY A 215 9.86 -20.07 -19.17
C GLY A 215 10.12 -21.52 -18.78
N GLY A 216 10.06 -22.45 -19.75
CA GLY A 216 10.36 -23.86 -19.50
C GLY A 216 11.82 -24.09 -19.10
N HIS A 217 12.78 -23.49 -19.80
CA HIS A 217 14.20 -23.61 -19.49
C HIS A 217 14.62 -22.73 -18.31
N ALA A 218 14.32 -21.44 -18.35
CA ALA A 218 14.79 -20.49 -17.33
C ALA A 218 14.14 -20.71 -15.96
N LEU A 219 12.92 -21.26 -15.90
CA LEU A 219 12.18 -21.36 -14.64
C LEU A 219 11.83 -22.80 -14.28
N LEU A 220 11.20 -23.56 -15.17
CA LEU A 220 10.78 -24.93 -14.82
C LEU A 220 11.97 -25.89 -14.68
N HIS A 221 12.94 -25.85 -15.60
CA HIS A 221 14.14 -26.68 -15.52
C HIS A 221 14.97 -26.37 -14.27
N HIS A 222 15.24 -25.09 -13.99
CA HIS A 222 16.01 -24.70 -12.80
C HIS A 222 15.26 -24.97 -11.49
N LEU A 223 13.93 -24.77 -11.45
CA LEU A 223 13.12 -25.17 -10.29
C LEU A 223 13.22 -26.67 -10.05
N SER A 224 13.05 -27.48 -11.11
CA SER A 224 13.16 -28.94 -11.04
C SER A 224 14.55 -29.38 -10.58
N ALA A 225 15.62 -28.72 -11.03
CA ALA A 225 16.99 -29.01 -10.65
C ALA A 225 17.22 -28.88 -9.13
N VAL A 226 16.65 -27.86 -8.48
CA VAL A 226 16.75 -27.66 -7.03
C VAL A 226 16.08 -28.81 -6.25
N PHE A 227 15.03 -29.40 -6.81
CA PHE A 227 14.35 -30.57 -6.24
C PHE A 227 14.91 -31.92 -6.74
N GLY A 228 16.09 -31.91 -7.38
CA GLY A 228 16.75 -33.13 -7.84
C GLY A 228 16.02 -33.83 -9.00
N TYR A 229 15.33 -33.06 -9.86
CA TYR A 229 14.61 -33.55 -11.03
C TYR A 229 13.54 -34.61 -10.74
N ARG A 230 12.97 -34.61 -9.54
CA ARG A 230 11.86 -35.50 -9.18
C ARG A 230 10.60 -35.15 -9.98
N GLU A 231 9.80 -36.17 -10.32
CA GLU A 231 8.58 -35.96 -11.09
C GLU A 231 7.55 -35.15 -10.29
N LEU A 232 6.82 -34.27 -11.00
CA LEU A 232 5.67 -33.55 -10.45
C LEU A 232 4.38 -34.27 -10.86
N ALA A 233 3.49 -34.51 -9.89
CA ALA A 233 2.14 -34.96 -10.17
C ALA A 233 1.34 -33.79 -10.78
N VAL A 234 1.15 -33.81 -12.11
CA VAL A 234 0.38 -32.79 -12.83
C VAL A 234 -1.04 -33.31 -13.05
N THR A 235 -2.02 -32.70 -12.39
CA THR A 235 -3.44 -32.95 -12.68
C THR A 235 -3.80 -32.29 -14.02
N ARG A 236 -3.79 -33.07 -15.10
CA ARG A 236 -4.05 -32.57 -16.45
C ARG A 236 -5.45 -31.95 -16.59
N ARG A 237 -5.50 -30.68 -17.03
CA ARG A 237 -6.61 -30.08 -17.79
C ARG A 237 -6.00 -29.19 -18.90
N GLU A 238 -5.33 -29.83 -19.87
CA GLU A 238 -4.69 -29.29 -21.09
C GLU A 238 -3.53 -28.26 -20.95
N LEU A 239 -2.97 -27.83 -22.10
CA LEU A 239 -1.54 -27.78 -22.54
C LEU A 239 -0.42 -27.42 -21.53
N MET A 240 0.70 -28.14 -21.69
CA MET A 240 2.03 -27.83 -21.17
C MET A 240 3.07 -28.19 -22.24
N ARG A 241 4.05 -27.34 -22.55
CA ARG A 241 5.29 -27.71 -23.27
C ARG A 241 6.50 -26.96 -22.72
N PHE A 242 7.60 -27.71 -22.63
CA PHE A 242 8.88 -27.36 -22.03
C PHE A 242 9.72 -26.46 -22.93
#